data_AF-A0A950L024-F1
#
_entry.id   AF-A0A950L024-F1
#
_cell.length_a   1.000
_cell.length_b   1.000
_cell.length_c   1.000
_cell.angle_alpha   90.00
_cell.angle_beta   90.00
_cell.angle_gamma   90.00
#
_symmetry.space_group_name_H-M   'P 1'
#
loop_
_entity.id
_entity.type
_entity.pdbx_description
1 polymer ?
#
loop_
_entity_poly.entity_id
_entity_poly.type
_entity_poly.pdbx_seq_one_letter_code
_entity_poly.pdbx_strand_id
1 'polypeptide(L)'
;MAEYRDEAFEWDQDKSADRLARSGFDFHAAKRIFESNRYVERWDEAHSDGEDHFIATGLVETVFVSAVYVEREGRKRIVSAFKADDDDIADFMVTYAG
;
A
#
# COMPACT_ATOMS: atom_id res chain seq x y z
N MET A 1 -7.98 17.06 -9.82
CA MET A 1 -7.13 15.92 -9.44
C MET A 1 -7.45 14.83 -10.42
N ALA A 2 -6.45 14.32 -11.14
CA ALA A 2 -6.68 13.19 -12.03
C ALA A 2 -6.86 11.93 -11.17
N GLU A 3 -7.88 11.12 -11.46
CA GLU A 3 -8.14 9.88 -10.72
C GLU A 3 -7.81 8.67 -11.60
N TYR A 4 -7.14 7.68 -11.01
CA TYR A 4 -6.99 6.35 -11.58
C TYR A 4 -8.01 5.43 -10.92
N ARG A 5 -8.60 4.53 -11.73
CA ARG A 5 -9.52 3.50 -11.25
C ARG A 5 -9.48 2.28 -12.15
N ASP A 6 -9.42 1.11 -11.53
CA ASP A 6 -9.73 -0.18 -12.14
C ASP A 6 -10.79 -0.92 -11.31
N GLU A 7 -11.01 -2.21 -11.61
CA GLU A 7 -12.02 -3.02 -10.93
C GLU A 7 -11.80 -3.12 -9.42
N ALA A 8 -10.55 -3.23 -8.97
CA ALA A 8 -10.21 -3.50 -7.58
C ALA A 8 -9.53 -2.32 -6.86
N PHE A 9 -9.00 -1.33 -7.61
CA PHE A 9 -8.21 -0.25 -7.03
C PHE A 9 -8.59 1.13 -7.56
N GLU A 10 -8.35 2.15 -6.74
CA GLU A 10 -8.45 3.55 -7.13
C GLU A 10 -7.41 4.40 -6.39
N TRP A 11 -7.01 5.52 -6.98
CA TRP A 11 -6.18 6.52 -6.31
C TRP A 11 -6.13 7.85 -7.09
N ASP A 12 -5.58 8.86 -6.43
CA ASP A 12 -5.23 10.14 -7.03
C ASP A 12 -3.92 10.01 -7.83
N GLN A 13 -3.96 10.28 -9.14
CA GLN A 13 -2.81 10.17 -10.02
C GLN A 13 -1.72 11.20 -9.69
N ASP A 14 -2.11 12.39 -9.24
CA ASP A 14 -1.15 13.44 -8.85
C ASP A 14 -0.33 12.97 -7.62
N LYS A 15 -0.98 12.30 -6.66
CA LYS A 15 -0.28 11.64 -5.53
C LYS A 15 0.63 10.50 -5.97
N SER A 16 0.17 9.67 -6.90
CA SER A 16 1.00 8.57 -7.44
C SER A 16 2.24 9.10 -8.15
N ALA A 17 2.11 10.19 -8.92
CA ALA A 17 3.20 10.86 -9.60
C ALA A 17 4.18 11.55 -8.62
N ASP A 18 3.69 12.24 -7.58
CA ASP A 18 4.55 12.79 -6.51
C ASP A 18 5.36 11.68 -5.84
N ARG A 19 4.72 10.55 -5.55
CA ARG A 19 5.39 9.41 -4.93
C ARG A 19 6.50 8.85 -5.81
N LEU A 20 6.23 8.70 -7.11
CA LEU A 20 7.22 8.27 -8.09
C LEU A 20 8.44 9.20 -8.09
N ALA A 21 8.21 10.51 -8.14
CA ALA A 21 9.27 11.52 -8.17
C ALA A 21 10.13 11.48 -6.90
N ARG A 22 9.53 11.25 -5.73
CA ARG A 22 10.22 11.29 -4.43
C ARG A 22 10.88 9.97 -4.03
N SER A 23 10.41 8.83 -4.53
CA SER A 23 10.80 7.52 -4.00
C SER A 23 11.09 6.46 -5.04
N GLY A 24 10.97 6.78 -6.33
CA GLY A 24 11.33 5.89 -7.43
C GLY A 24 10.31 4.79 -7.70
N PHE A 25 9.15 4.81 -7.03
CA PHE A 25 8.04 3.92 -7.28
C PHE A 25 6.71 4.65 -7.08
N ASP A 26 5.67 4.18 -7.74
CA ASP A 26 4.34 4.78 -7.75
C ASP A 26 3.30 3.83 -7.13
N PHE A 27 2.01 4.20 -7.21
CA PHE A 27 0.95 3.35 -6.66
C PHE A 27 0.65 2.12 -7.54
N HIS A 28 1.04 2.11 -8.82
CA HIS A 28 1.00 0.89 -9.62
C HIS A 28 1.99 -0.15 -9.08
N ALA A 29 3.20 0.26 -8.69
CA ALA A 29 4.15 -0.62 -8.03
C ALA A 29 3.62 -1.11 -6.67
N ALA A 30 3.03 -0.22 -5.86
CA ALA A 30 2.45 -0.58 -4.57
C ALA A 30 1.27 -1.57 -4.70
N LYS A 31 0.44 -1.45 -5.75
CA LYS A 31 -0.64 -2.40 -6.05
C LYS A 31 -0.13 -3.84 -6.19
N ARG A 32 1.12 -4.05 -6.66
CA ARG A 32 1.71 -5.39 -6.82
C ARG A 32 1.85 -6.17 -5.51
N ILE A 33 1.82 -5.49 -4.35
CA ILE A 33 1.74 -6.14 -3.03
C ILE A 33 0.56 -7.12 -2.99
N PHE A 34 -0.62 -6.65 -3.42
CA PHE A 34 -1.87 -7.40 -3.37
C PHE A 34 -1.92 -8.50 -4.42
N GLU A 35 -1.24 -8.33 -5.56
CA GLU A 35 -1.15 -9.34 -6.62
C GLU A 35 -0.35 -10.58 -6.19
N SER A 36 0.58 -10.42 -5.25
CA SER A 36 1.41 -11.53 -4.76
C SER A 36 0.67 -12.45 -3.77
N ASN A 37 -0.45 -11.99 -3.19
CA ASN A 37 -1.15 -12.62 -2.08
C ASN A 37 -0.26 -12.98 -0.87
N ARG A 38 0.92 -12.34 -0.77
CA ARG A 38 1.86 -12.41 0.36
C ARG A 38 2.12 -11.00 0.83
N TYR A 39 1.32 -10.57 1.79
CA TYR A 39 1.47 -9.28 2.44
C TYR A 39 0.92 -9.38 3.86
N VAL A 40 1.49 -8.62 4.78
CA VAL A 40 0.87 -8.46 6.10
C VAL A 40 0.04 -7.20 6.09
N GLU A 41 -1.15 -7.29 6.67
CA GLU A 41 -2.10 -6.20 6.79
C GLU A 41 -2.21 -5.81 8.26
N ARG A 42 -2.07 -4.53 8.56
CA ARG A 42 -2.30 -3.97 9.89
C ARG A 42 -3.30 -2.84 9.84
N TRP A 43 -4.08 -2.70 10.90
CA TRP A 43 -4.99 -1.58 11.08
C TRP A 43 -4.20 -0.33 11.49
N ASP A 44 -4.37 0.77 10.77
CA ASP A 44 -3.73 2.05 11.03
C ASP A 44 -4.58 2.85 12.03
N GLU A 45 -4.49 2.48 13.31
CA GLU A 45 -5.29 3.08 14.39
C GLU A 45 -5.17 4.62 14.41
N ALA A 46 -3.96 5.15 14.15
CA ALA A 46 -3.69 6.58 14.18
C ALA A 46 -4.43 7.38 13.11
N HIS A 47 -4.84 6.75 12.01
CA HIS A 47 -5.52 7.40 10.89
C HIS A 47 -6.96 6.90 10.68
N SER A 48 -7.45 5.99 11.55
CA SER A 48 -8.76 5.35 11.40
C SER A 48 -9.91 6.07 12.12
N ASP A 49 -9.76 7.37 12.43
CA ASP A 49 -10.82 8.19 13.01
C ASP A 49 -11.87 8.54 11.94
N GLY A 50 -12.91 7.70 11.84
CA GLY A 50 -14.08 7.89 10.96
C GLY A 50 -14.07 7.12 9.63
N GLU A 51 -12.91 6.63 9.19
CA GLU A 51 -12.78 5.70 8.05
C GLU A 51 -11.63 4.74 8.32
N ASP A 52 -11.84 3.44 8.16
CA ASP A 52 -10.82 2.43 8.44
C ASP A 52 -9.67 2.52 7.44
N HIS A 53 -8.48 2.79 7.97
CA HIS A 53 -7.22 2.80 7.21
C HIS A 53 -6.42 1.55 7.53
N PHE A 54 -5.82 0.97 6.51
CA PHE A 54 -5.00 -0.23 6.60
C PHE A 54 -3.64 0.02 5.97
N ILE A 55 -2.62 -0.65 6.50
CA ILE A 55 -1.29 -0.70 5.92
C ILE A 55 -1.03 -2.13 5.47
N ALA A 56 -0.84 -2.32 4.17
CA ALA A 56 -0.39 -3.58 3.59
C ALA A 56 1.10 -3.52 3.28
N THR A 57 1.88 -4.41 3.89
CA THR A 57 3.33 -4.51 3.70
C THR A 57 3.66 -5.77 2.92
N GLY A 58 4.38 -5.65 1.82
CA GLY A 58 4.83 -6.80 1.04
C GLY A 58 6.09 -6.54 0.22
N LEU A 59 6.63 -7.62 -0.35
CA LEU A 59 7.81 -7.57 -1.19
C LEU A 59 7.42 -7.34 -2.65
N VAL A 60 7.83 -6.20 -3.21
CA VAL A 60 7.69 -5.90 -4.64
C VAL A 60 9.06 -6.01 -5.30
N GLU A 61 9.22 -7.05 -6.11
CA GLU A 61 10.49 -7.45 -6.74
C GLU A 61 11.60 -7.73 -5.71
N THR A 62 12.34 -6.70 -5.29
CA THR A 62 13.44 -6.79 -4.32
C THR A 62 13.34 -5.78 -3.19
N VAL A 63 12.26 -5.00 -3.13
CA VAL A 63 12.07 -3.93 -2.17
C VAL A 63 10.77 -4.14 -1.39
N PHE A 64 10.84 -4.03 -0.06
CA PHE A 64 9.64 -4.02 0.77
C PHE A 64 8.94 -2.66 0.68
N VAL A 65 7.64 -2.72 0.41
CA VAL A 65 6.78 -1.55 0.24
C VAL A 65 5.58 -1.71 1.17
N SER A 66 5.22 -0.63 1.84
CA SER A 66 4.00 -0.50 2.62
C SER A 66 3.03 0.41 1.86
N ALA A 67 1.79 -0.04 1.67
CA ALA A 67 0.72 0.73 1.05
C ALA A 67 -0.35 1.06 2.10
N VAL A 68 -0.66 2.34 2.26
CA VAL A 68 -1.80 2.79 3.06
C VAL A 68 -3.01 2.87 2.16
N TYR A 69 -4.11 2.24 2.56
CA TYR A 69 -5.34 2.25 1.79
C TYR A 69 -6.57 2.21 2.68
N VAL A 70 -7.69 2.60 2.07
CA VAL A 70 -9.03 2.46 2.65
C VAL A 70 -9.88 1.61 1.72
N GLU A 71 -10.89 0.91 2.24
CA GLU A 71 -11.82 0.13 1.42
C GLU A 71 -13.11 0.93 1.17
N ARG A 72 -13.44 1.16 -0.11
CA ARG A 72 -14.63 1.91 -0.54
C ARG A 72 -15.29 1.22 -1.72
N GLU A 73 -16.60 0.94 -1.58
CA GLU A 73 -17.42 0.38 -2.67
C GLU A 73 -16.80 -0.86 -3.36
N GLY A 74 -16.13 -1.73 -2.58
CA GLY A 74 -15.46 -2.92 -3.09
C GLY A 74 -14.10 -2.69 -3.75
N ARG A 75 -13.54 -1.47 -3.69
CA ARG A 75 -12.19 -1.12 -4.15
C ARG A 75 -11.28 -0.72 -2.99
N LYS A 76 -9.99 -0.97 -3.16
CA LYS A 76 -8.92 -0.44 -2.29
C LYS A 76 -8.46 0.89 -2.85
N ARG A 77 -8.71 1.98 -2.12
CA ARG A 77 -8.22 3.31 -2.44
C ARG A 77 -6.85 3.52 -1.82
N ILE A 78 -5.79 3.48 -2.63
CA ILE A 78 -4.43 3.72 -2.13
C ILE A 78 -4.28 5.22 -1.87
N VAL A 79 -4.03 5.59 -0.61
CA VAL A 79 -3.89 6.98 -0.17
C VAL A 79 -2.42 7.40 -0.05
N SER A 80 -1.55 6.44 0.24
CA SER A 80 -0.10 6.62 0.33
C SER A 80 0.62 5.29 0.11
N ALA A 81 1.89 5.35 -0.24
CA ALA A 81 2.76 4.18 -0.25
C ALA A 81 4.17 4.62 0.14
N PHE A 82 4.92 3.78 0.84
CA PHE A 82 6.29 4.07 1.23
C PHE A 82 7.15 2.82 1.31
N LYS A 83 8.48 2.99 1.37
CA LYS A 83 9.37 1.85 1.64
C LYS A 83 9.06 1.38 3.06
N ALA A 84 8.88 0.08 3.23
CA ALA A 84 8.61 -0.49 4.54
C ALA A 84 9.76 -0.16 5.51
N ASP A 85 9.42 0.14 6.75
CA ASP A 85 10.40 0.27 7.82
C ASP A 85 10.79 -1.11 8.38
N ASP A 86 11.78 -1.14 9.27
CA ASP A 86 12.35 -2.40 9.78
C ASP A 86 11.33 -3.24 10.57
N ASP A 87 10.39 -2.59 11.26
CA ASP A 87 9.33 -3.25 12.03
C ASP A 87 8.32 -3.92 11.09
N ASP A 88 7.87 -3.19 10.07
CA ASP A 88 7.03 -3.69 8.98
C ASP A 88 7.66 -4.90 8.27
N ILE A 89 8.98 -4.84 8.01
CA ILE A 89 9.72 -5.93 7.37
C ILE A 89 9.83 -7.14 8.32
N ALA A 90 10.12 -6.91 9.60
CA ALA A 90 10.25 -7.98 10.58
C ALA A 90 8.95 -8.77 10.72
N ASP A 91 7.81 -8.08 10.79
CA ASP A 91 6.49 -8.69 10.87
C ASP A 91 6.16 -9.54 9.63
N PHE A 92 6.46 -9.03 8.43
CA PHE A 92 6.36 -9.80 7.20
C PHE A 92 7.21 -11.08 7.25
N MET A 93 8.47 -10.96 7.67
CA MET A 93 9.41 -12.07 7.71
C MET A 93 8.98 -13.15 8.71
N VAL A 94 8.48 -12.76 9.89
CA VAL A 94 7.90 -13.70 10.87
C VAL A 94 6.71 -14.45 10.28
N THR A 95 5.84 -13.75 9.54
CA THR A 95 4.62 -14.34 8.97
C THR A 95 4.89 -15.29 7.81
N TYR A 96 5.88 -14.99 6.96
CA TYR A 96 6.04 -15.65 5.66
C TYR A 96 7.38 -16.34 5.41
N ALA A 97 8.40 -16.11 6.24
CA ALA A 97 9.71 -16.73 6.11
C ALA A 97 10.04 -17.72 7.25
N GLY A 98 9.13 -17.88 8.21
CA GLY A 98 9.18 -18.90 9.26
C GLY A 98 8.72 -20.28 8.82
#